data_AF-A0A6F9WTS4-F1
#
_entry.id   AF-A0A6F9WTS4-F1
#
_cell.length_a   1.000
_cell.length_b   1.000
_cell.length_c   1.000
_cell.angle_alpha   90.00
_cell.angle_beta   90.00
_cell.angle_gamma   90.00
#
_symmetry.space_group_name_H-M   'P 1'
#
loop_
_entity.id
_entity.type
_entity.pdbx_description
1 polymer ?
#
loop_
_entity_poly.entity_id
_entity_poly.type
_entity_poly.pdbx_seq_one_letter_code
_entity_poly.pdbx_strand_id
1 'polypeptide(L)'
;METRSLLGINPSRQYLLGKLIDYRERLKRYKSAEAAPGPERAQVLASCEAYLLDIEKALTAPGPFWRKETFTAWHLFHRFDETLFLLMERAELKAQGWELIQGLKNSSLPAQSCAEWTVKLQDSLKKLEGTPAPEEVREAAFMINSATYVHNDFADNLFWDIWCKKFIALIHVICLVVLLAAFIWCCHGSGIVLTFCSVLLLGAIGGLGSGILTFQPVSMAYGHFWVTTLYHALVRPVQGAMAALMAFWLIQSGYLIRIDPPLASCTAIVSSCTNIQGELPVIGHLPSGVVPAFSLCSSAKQPVKETASFINLTATCGMQIYLYLLVLLVAGFSGDKVLKTVSDRMMNQLFNDAEKTKEGGK
;
A
#
# COMPACT_ATOMS: atom_id res chain seq x y z
N MET A 1 32.31 -22.96 14.19
CA MET A 1 31.22 -21.97 14.07
C MET A 1 31.22 -21.14 15.33
N GLU A 2 31.82 -19.95 15.29
CA GLU A 2 31.83 -19.01 16.41
C GLU A 2 30.42 -18.46 16.64
N THR A 3 29.92 -18.65 17.86
CA THR A 3 28.69 -18.08 18.40
C THR A 3 28.87 -16.58 18.64
N ARG A 4 28.98 -15.80 17.56
CA ARG A 4 28.72 -14.35 17.65
C ARG A 4 27.29 -14.17 18.13
N SER A 5 27.14 -13.42 19.22
CA SER A 5 25.88 -13.22 19.93
C SER A 5 24.72 -12.91 18.98
N LEU A 6 23.76 -13.84 18.92
CA LEU A 6 22.51 -13.75 18.14
C LEU A 6 21.55 -12.65 18.67
N LEU A 7 22.05 -11.71 19.48
CA LEU A 7 21.30 -10.71 20.26
C LEU A 7 20.69 -9.57 19.41
N GLY A 8 20.78 -9.66 18.08
CA GLY A 8 20.12 -8.72 17.16
C GLY A 8 19.38 -9.40 16.01
N ILE A 9 19.20 -10.72 16.04
CA ILE A 9 18.55 -11.43 14.94
C ILE A 9 17.05 -11.42 15.15
N ASN A 10 16.33 -10.89 14.16
CA ASN A 10 14.88 -10.89 14.08
C ASN A 10 14.31 -12.28 14.43
N PRO A 11 13.36 -12.41 15.39
CA PRO A 11 12.75 -13.68 15.79
C PRO A 11 12.21 -14.50 14.62
N SER A 12 11.67 -13.85 13.58
CA SER A 12 11.22 -14.52 12.35
C SER A 12 12.38 -15.21 11.63
N ARG A 13 13.56 -14.59 11.57
CA ARG A 13 14.74 -15.19 10.94
C ARG A 13 15.26 -16.38 11.75
N GLN A 14 15.23 -16.30 13.08
CA GLN A 14 15.61 -17.44 13.93
C GLN A 14 14.66 -18.63 13.71
N TYR A 15 13.35 -18.37 13.61
CA TYR A 15 12.36 -19.38 13.26
C TYR A 15 12.64 -20.03 11.90
N LEU A 16 12.90 -19.21 10.86
CA LEU A 16 13.21 -19.71 9.51
C LEU A 16 14.52 -20.51 9.46
N LEU A 17 15.54 -20.09 10.21
CA LEU A 17 16.79 -20.86 10.34
C LEU A 17 16.54 -22.20 11.04
N GLY A 18 15.71 -22.24 12.09
CA GLY A 18 15.30 -23.48 12.74
C GLY A 18 14.56 -24.41 11.77
N LYS A 19 13.64 -23.87 10.96
CA LYS A 19 12.95 -24.61 9.89
C LYS A 19 13.90 -25.15 8.82
N LEU A 20 14.89 -24.36 8.40
CA LEU A 20 15.92 -24.81 7.46
C LEU A 20 16.69 -26.03 8.00
N ILE A 21 17.02 -26.04 9.30
CA ILE A 21 17.70 -27.17 9.94
C ILE A 21 16.80 -28.41 9.96
N ASP A 22 15.54 -28.30 10.38
CA ASP A 22 14.58 -29.42 10.37
C ASP A 22 14.42 -30.00 8.95
N TYR A 23 14.29 -29.15 7.93
CA TYR A 23 14.16 -29.60 6.55
C TYR A 23 15.41 -30.30 6.01
N ARG A 24 16.61 -29.86 6.40
CA ARG A 24 17.86 -30.57 6.07
C ARG A 24 17.90 -31.96 6.69
N GLU A 25 17.50 -32.08 7.94
CA GLU A 25 17.46 -33.37 8.64
C GLU A 25 16.42 -34.31 8.03
N ARG A 26 15.22 -33.81 7.68
CA ARG A 26 14.20 -34.58 6.94
C ARG A 26 14.72 -35.06 5.58
N LEU A 27 15.31 -34.17 4.79
CA LEU A 27 15.83 -34.54 3.48
C LEU A 27 16.96 -35.58 3.58
N LYS A 28 17.84 -35.46 4.58
CA LYS A 28 18.87 -36.46 4.88
C LYS A 28 18.27 -37.82 5.21
N ARG A 29 17.18 -37.86 5.97
CA ARG A 29 16.44 -39.11 6.26
C ARG A 29 15.90 -39.76 4.99
N TYR A 30 15.25 -39.00 4.12
CA TYR A 30 14.73 -39.53 2.85
C TYR A 30 15.82 -40.03 1.90
N LYS A 31 17.00 -39.40 1.89
CA LYS A 31 18.17 -39.89 1.15
C LYS A 31 18.70 -41.22 1.70
N SER A 32 18.68 -41.40 3.02
CA SER A 32 19.20 -42.61 3.66
C SER A 32 18.25 -43.81 3.64
N ALA A 33 16.95 -43.57 3.44
CA ALA A 33 15.93 -44.62 3.47
C ALA A 33 16.02 -45.61 2.29
N GLU A 34 16.67 -45.24 1.18
CA GLU A 34 16.71 -46.06 -0.03
C GLU A 34 18.12 -46.04 -0.64
N ALA A 35 18.72 -47.24 -0.78
CA ALA A 35 20.10 -47.38 -1.26
C ALA A 35 20.29 -46.96 -2.74
N ALA A 36 19.22 -47.01 -3.54
CA ALA A 36 19.20 -46.61 -4.95
C ALA A 36 17.81 -46.07 -5.33
N PRO A 37 17.56 -44.75 -5.21
CA PRO A 37 16.27 -44.17 -5.57
C PRO A 37 16.04 -44.28 -7.09
N GLY A 38 14.80 -44.55 -7.49
CA GLY A 38 14.39 -44.45 -8.89
C GLY A 38 14.64 -43.03 -9.47
N PRO A 39 14.71 -42.89 -10.81
CA PRO A 39 15.08 -41.63 -11.46
C PRO A 39 14.16 -40.45 -11.09
N GLU A 40 12.86 -40.71 -10.96
CA GLU A 40 11.86 -39.70 -10.55
C GLU A 40 12.13 -39.20 -9.12
N ARG A 41 12.32 -40.11 -8.16
CA ARG A 41 12.62 -39.77 -6.76
C ARG A 41 13.97 -39.04 -6.64
N ALA A 42 14.97 -39.44 -7.42
CA ALA A 42 16.27 -38.76 -7.49
C ALA A 42 16.14 -37.32 -7.98
N GLN A 43 15.28 -37.06 -8.98
CA GLN A 43 15.00 -35.71 -9.47
C GLN A 43 14.30 -34.84 -8.42
N VAL A 44 13.33 -35.40 -7.68
CA VAL A 44 12.65 -34.70 -6.60
C VAL A 44 13.63 -34.34 -5.48
N LEU A 45 14.49 -35.29 -5.06
CA LEU A 45 15.55 -35.04 -4.07
C LEU A 45 16.50 -33.92 -4.52
N ALA A 46 16.95 -33.93 -5.77
CA ALA A 46 17.80 -32.88 -6.33
C ALA A 46 17.11 -31.51 -6.33
N SER A 47 15.81 -31.47 -6.63
CA SER A 47 15.02 -30.23 -6.59
C SER A 47 14.89 -29.70 -5.15
N CYS A 48 14.61 -30.56 -4.18
CA CYS A 48 14.61 -30.22 -2.76
C CYS A 48 15.96 -29.67 -2.28
N GLU A 49 17.07 -30.26 -2.72
CA GLU A 49 18.42 -29.75 -2.39
C GLU A 49 18.68 -28.37 -2.95
N ALA A 50 18.31 -28.14 -4.23
CA ALA A 50 18.43 -26.84 -4.86
C ALA A 50 17.64 -25.77 -4.08
N TYR A 51 16.40 -26.08 -3.69
CA TYR A 51 15.60 -25.17 -2.87
C TYR A 51 16.26 -24.87 -1.52
N LEU A 52 16.79 -25.87 -0.80
CA LEU A 52 17.45 -25.62 0.50
C LEU A 52 18.71 -24.76 0.36
N LEU A 53 19.45 -24.92 -0.74
CA LEU A 53 20.62 -24.11 -1.03
C LEU A 53 20.22 -22.65 -1.33
N ASP A 54 19.17 -22.44 -2.12
CA ASP A 54 18.65 -21.11 -2.42
C ASP A 54 18.05 -20.44 -1.18
N ILE A 55 17.36 -21.19 -0.31
CA ILE A 55 16.86 -20.73 0.98
C ILE A 55 18.04 -20.31 1.88
N GLU A 56 19.08 -21.13 2.00
CA GLU A 56 20.25 -20.78 2.80
C GLU A 56 20.92 -19.51 2.28
N LYS A 57 21.12 -19.41 0.96
CA LYS A 57 21.68 -18.21 0.33
C LYS A 57 20.84 -16.98 0.65
N ALA A 58 19.52 -17.09 0.52
CA ALA A 58 18.59 -16.00 0.82
C ALA A 58 18.58 -15.61 2.32
N LEU A 59 18.74 -16.59 3.23
CA LEU A 59 18.77 -16.34 4.68
C LEU A 59 20.14 -15.87 5.18
N THR A 60 21.24 -16.14 4.47
CA THR A 60 22.62 -15.83 4.91
C THR A 60 23.20 -14.57 4.28
N ALA A 61 22.59 -14.05 3.21
CA ALA A 61 23.02 -12.85 2.52
C ALA A 61 23.20 -11.65 3.48
N PRO A 62 24.43 -11.11 3.60
CA PRO A 62 24.69 -9.97 4.48
C PRO A 62 24.33 -8.67 3.76
N GLY A 63 23.30 -7.96 4.23
CA GLY A 63 23.01 -6.63 3.72
C GLY A 63 21.78 -5.95 4.32
N PRO A 64 21.68 -4.61 4.19
CA PRO A 64 20.51 -3.84 4.66
C PRO A 64 19.23 -4.18 3.87
N PHE A 65 19.35 -4.88 2.74
CA PHE A 65 18.26 -5.29 1.86
C PHE A 65 17.72 -6.70 2.11
N TRP A 66 18.16 -7.37 3.19
CA TRP A 66 17.72 -8.68 3.67
C TRP A 66 16.19 -8.92 3.69
N ARG A 67 15.37 -7.87 3.75
CA ARG A 67 13.91 -7.99 3.73
C ARG A 67 13.39 -8.63 2.43
N LYS A 68 14.01 -8.32 1.29
CA LYS A 68 13.62 -8.93 0.00
C LYS A 68 13.96 -10.43 0.00
N GLU A 69 15.12 -10.78 0.50
CA GLU A 69 15.61 -12.15 0.49
C GLU A 69 14.88 -13.02 1.52
N THR A 70 14.41 -12.44 2.64
CA THR A 70 13.56 -13.16 3.60
C THR A 70 12.21 -13.58 2.98
N PHE A 71 11.61 -12.72 2.15
CA PHE A 71 10.38 -13.07 1.43
C PHE A 71 10.64 -14.14 0.37
N THR A 72 11.76 -14.04 -0.36
CA THR A 72 12.18 -15.10 -1.29
C THR A 72 12.38 -16.43 -0.56
N ALA A 73 13.06 -16.42 0.59
CA ALA A 73 13.25 -17.61 1.42
C ALA A 73 11.91 -18.20 1.87
N TRP A 74 10.96 -17.36 2.32
CA TRP A 74 9.61 -17.76 2.70
C TRP A 74 8.89 -18.49 1.55
N HIS A 75 8.87 -17.91 0.35
CA HIS A 75 8.25 -18.55 -0.80
C HIS A 75 8.94 -19.86 -1.17
N LEU A 76 10.27 -19.91 -1.11
CA LEU A 76 11.04 -21.13 -1.36
C LEU A 76 10.75 -22.22 -0.31
N PHE A 77 10.48 -21.86 0.94
CA PHE A 77 10.05 -22.83 1.96
C PHE A 77 8.72 -23.47 1.58
N HIS A 78 7.74 -22.69 1.11
CA HIS A 78 6.47 -23.25 0.62
C HIS A 78 6.69 -24.21 -0.56
N ARG A 79 7.53 -23.83 -1.53
CA ARG A 79 7.89 -24.72 -2.66
C ARG A 79 8.60 -25.99 -2.23
N PHE A 80 9.49 -25.88 -1.25
CA PHE A 80 10.16 -27.04 -0.67
C PHE A 80 9.16 -27.97 0.02
N ASP A 81 8.29 -27.43 0.87
CA ASP A 81 7.28 -28.19 1.62
C ASP A 81 6.30 -28.90 0.69
N GLU A 82 5.82 -28.20 -0.35
CA GLU A 82 5.05 -28.78 -1.45
C GLU A 82 5.76 -30.00 -2.05
N THR A 83 7.02 -29.82 -2.45
CA THR A 83 7.81 -30.87 -3.12
C THR A 83 8.11 -32.05 -2.19
N LEU A 84 8.22 -31.80 -0.87
CA LEU A 84 8.54 -32.80 0.13
C LEU A 84 7.47 -33.90 0.24
N PHE A 85 6.20 -33.59 -0.01
CA PHE A 85 5.10 -34.57 0.00
C PHE A 85 5.32 -35.74 -0.96
N LEU A 86 6.04 -35.50 -2.07
CA LEU A 86 6.36 -36.53 -3.06
C LEU A 86 7.41 -37.54 -2.56
N LEU A 87 8.10 -37.23 -1.46
CA LEU A 87 9.12 -38.09 -0.84
C LEU A 87 8.61 -38.83 0.39
N MET A 88 7.48 -38.38 0.97
CA MET A 88 6.92 -38.88 2.22
C MET A 88 6.49 -40.34 2.11
N GLU A 89 6.69 -41.07 3.20
CA GLU A 89 6.12 -42.40 3.34
C GLU A 89 4.62 -42.31 3.62
N ARG A 90 3.90 -43.39 3.33
CA ARG A 90 2.44 -43.45 3.47
C ARG A 90 1.92 -42.98 4.84
N ALA A 91 2.55 -43.42 5.93
CA ALA A 91 2.10 -43.08 7.28
C ALA A 91 2.24 -41.58 7.57
N GLU A 92 3.38 -41.00 7.17
CA GLU A 92 3.65 -39.56 7.29
C GLU A 92 2.71 -38.76 6.39
N LEU A 93 2.52 -39.18 5.14
CA LEU A 93 1.63 -38.56 4.17
C LEU A 93 0.18 -38.52 4.68
N LYS A 94 -0.30 -39.62 5.29
CA LYS A 94 -1.65 -39.67 5.89
C LYS A 94 -1.76 -38.70 7.06
N ALA A 95 -0.77 -38.65 7.95
CA ALA A 95 -0.77 -37.74 9.09
C ALA A 95 -0.79 -36.27 8.62
N GLN A 96 0.10 -35.91 7.69
CA GLN A 96 0.18 -34.57 7.15
C GLN A 96 -1.08 -34.18 6.36
N GLY A 97 -1.68 -35.10 5.61
CA GLY A 97 -2.93 -34.83 4.91
C GLY A 97 -4.10 -34.51 5.85
N TRP A 98 -4.19 -35.17 7.00
CA TRP A 98 -5.21 -34.84 8.01
C TRP A 98 -4.93 -33.50 8.69
N GLU A 99 -3.67 -33.18 8.98
CA GLU A 99 -3.27 -31.86 9.46
C GLU A 99 -3.64 -30.77 8.46
N LEU A 100 -3.36 -30.98 7.17
CA LEU A 100 -3.74 -30.05 6.09
C LEU A 100 -5.25 -29.84 6.01
N ILE A 101 -6.07 -30.90 6.14
CA ILE A 101 -7.54 -30.76 6.18
C ILE A 101 -7.98 -29.85 7.34
N GLN A 102 -7.38 -29.99 8.52
CA GLN A 102 -7.70 -29.11 9.65
C GLN A 102 -7.21 -27.68 9.39
N GLY A 103 -6.03 -27.52 8.78
CA GLY A 103 -5.51 -26.24 8.32
C GLY A 103 -6.45 -25.53 7.34
N LEU A 104 -6.92 -26.24 6.32
CA LEU A 104 -7.88 -25.73 5.34
C LEU A 104 -9.20 -25.30 5.97
N LYS A 105 -9.76 -26.10 6.89
CA LYS A 105 -11.00 -25.75 7.60
C LYS A 105 -10.88 -24.48 8.45
N ASN A 106 -9.69 -24.22 9.00
CA ASN A 106 -9.40 -23.03 9.80
C ASN A 106 -8.81 -21.87 8.98
N SER A 107 -8.63 -22.06 7.68
CA SER A 107 -8.01 -21.06 6.81
C SER A 107 -8.98 -19.95 6.41
N SER A 108 -8.42 -18.86 5.91
CA SER A 108 -9.15 -17.73 5.35
C SER A 108 -9.57 -17.92 3.88
N LEU A 109 -9.40 -19.13 3.32
CA LEU A 109 -9.83 -19.46 1.96
C LEU A 109 -11.35 -19.31 1.80
N PRO A 110 -11.86 -19.08 0.57
CA PRO A 110 -13.29 -19.08 0.31
C PRO A 110 -13.93 -20.40 0.75
N ALA A 111 -15.09 -20.33 1.42
CA ALA A 111 -15.76 -21.50 1.99
C ALA A 111 -16.02 -22.60 0.95
N GLN A 112 -16.33 -22.22 -0.29
CA GLN A 112 -16.52 -23.15 -1.41
C GLN A 112 -15.22 -23.91 -1.74
N SER A 113 -14.10 -23.21 -1.86
CA SER A 113 -12.79 -23.82 -2.13
C SER A 113 -12.35 -24.71 -0.97
N CYS A 114 -12.57 -24.29 0.29
CA CYS A 114 -12.30 -25.13 1.46
C CYS A 114 -13.09 -26.43 1.43
N ALA A 115 -14.40 -26.37 1.15
CA ALA A 115 -15.26 -27.54 1.08
C ALA A 115 -14.82 -28.49 -0.04
N GLU A 116 -14.54 -27.95 -1.23
CA GLU A 116 -14.09 -28.73 -2.38
C GLU A 116 -12.77 -29.47 -2.09
N TRP A 117 -11.74 -28.75 -1.61
CA TRP A 117 -10.44 -29.35 -1.31
C TRP A 117 -10.52 -30.34 -0.14
N THR A 118 -11.34 -30.05 0.88
CA THR A 118 -11.53 -30.96 2.02
C THR A 118 -12.07 -32.31 1.55
N VAL A 119 -13.09 -32.32 0.69
CA VAL A 119 -13.68 -33.57 0.18
C VAL A 119 -12.67 -34.34 -0.66
N LYS A 120 -12.01 -33.67 -1.62
CA LYS A 120 -10.98 -34.30 -2.47
C LYS A 120 -9.85 -34.95 -1.66
N LEU A 121 -9.35 -34.23 -0.64
CA LEU A 121 -8.29 -34.76 0.23
C LEU A 121 -8.79 -35.91 1.09
N GLN A 122 -9.98 -35.80 1.68
CA GLN A 122 -10.55 -36.88 2.49
C GLN A 122 -10.70 -38.17 1.68
N ASP A 123 -11.20 -38.08 0.45
CA ASP A 123 -11.37 -39.24 -0.41
C ASP A 123 -10.01 -39.83 -0.83
N SER A 124 -9.03 -38.98 -1.15
CA SER A 124 -7.67 -39.42 -1.45
C SER A 124 -6.99 -40.09 -0.24
N LEU A 125 -7.22 -39.60 0.97
CA LEU A 125 -6.64 -40.16 2.20
C LEU A 125 -7.30 -41.48 2.61
N LYS A 126 -8.59 -41.67 2.32
CA LYS A 126 -9.29 -42.95 2.51
C LYS A 126 -8.73 -44.04 1.62
N LYS A 127 -8.32 -43.72 0.39
CA LYS A 127 -7.63 -44.68 -0.51
C LYS A 127 -6.32 -45.20 0.11
N LEU A 128 -5.69 -44.42 1.00
CA LEU A 128 -4.46 -44.83 1.70
C LEU A 128 -4.72 -45.76 2.90
N GLU A 129 -5.93 -46.29 3.11
CA GLU A 129 -6.22 -47.28 4.16
C GLU A 129 -5.91 -48.71 3.69
N GLY A 130 -5.53 -49.60 4.62
CA GLY A 130 -5.21 -51.00 4.27
C GLY A 130 -3.81 -51.19 3.67
N THR A 131 -3.70 -51.74 2.46
CA THR A 131 -2.45 -51.95 1.71
C THR A 131 -2.60 -51.34 0.31
N PRO A 132 -2.42 -50.01 0.18
CA PRO A 132 -2.66 -49.32 -1.08
C PRO A 132 -1.59 -49.68 -2.10
N ALA A 133 -1.96 -49.62 -3.38
CA ALA A 133 -1.01 -49.77 -4.46
C ALA A 133 -0.02 -48.59 -4.46
N PRO A 134 1.24 -48.78 -4.92
CA PRO A 134 2.22 -47.68 -5.02
C PRO A 134 1.70 -46.48 -5.82
N GLU A 135 0.86 -46.73 -6.82
CA GLU A 135 0.24 -45.68 -7.64
C GLU A 135 -0.76 -44.83 -6.84
N GLU A 136 -1.52 -45.42 -5.92
CA GLU A 136 -2.48 -44.70 -5.07
C GLU A 136 -1.75 -43.81 -4.06
N VAL A 137 -0.61 -44.28 -3.52
CA VAL A 137 0.27 -43.47 -2.66
C VAL A 137 0.79 -42.27 -3.43
N ARG A 138 1.21 -42.47 -4.68
CA ARG A 138 1.70 -41.40 -5.55
C ARG A 138 0.60 -40.40 -5.92
N GLU A 139 -0.59 -40.88 -6.28
CA GLU A 139 -1.76 -40.03 -6.58
C GLU A 139 -2.10 -39.16 -5.36
N ALA A 140 -2.13 -39.75 -4.16
CA ALA A 140 -2.40 -39.00 -2.94
C ALA A 140 -1.32 -37.96 -2.62
N ALA A 141 -0.04 -38.29 -2.88
CA ALA A 141 1.06 -37.34 -2.70
C ALA A 141 0.91 -36.12 -3.62
N PHE A 142 0.55 -36.33 -4.89
CA PHE A 142 0.27 -35.23 -5.83
C PHE A 142 -0.96 -34.40 -5.44
N MET A 143 -2.02 -35.06 -4.93
CA MET A 143 -3.22 -34.36 -4.46
C MET A 143 -2.94 -33.49 -3.23
N ILE A 144 -2.17 -34.00 -2.26
CA ILE A 144 -1.75 -33.24 -1.08
C ILE A 144 -0.81 -32.10 -1.47
N ASN A 145 0.17 -32.36 -2.34
CA ASN A 145 1.05 -31.32 -2.91
C ASN A 145 0.22 -30.18 -3.54
N SER A 146 -0.77 -30.51 -4.38
CA SER A 146 -1.62 -29.53 -5.05
C SER A 146 -2.46 -28.72 -4.07
N ALA A 147 -3.03 -29.37 -3.06
CA ALA A 147 -3.82 -28.69 -2.03
C ALA A 147 -2.95 -27.78 -1.15
N THR A 148 -1.76 -28.23 -0.77
CA THR A 148 -0.79 -27.41 -0.02
C THR A 148 -0.35 -26.22 -0.86
N TYR A 149 -0.09 -26.40 -2.16
CA TYR A 149 0.24 -25.30 -3.05
C TYR A 149 -0.86 -24.23 -3.07
N VAL A 150 -2.13 -24.63 -3.25
CA VAL A 150 -3.25 -23.68 -3.23
C VAL A 150 -3.38 -22.98 -1.87
N HIS A 151 -3.18 -23.71 -0.78
CA HIS A 151 -3.24 -23.14 0.56
C HIS A 151 -2.12 -22.12 0.80
N ASN A 152 -0.88 -22.47 0.44
CA ASN A 152 0.30 -21.62 0.59
C ASN A 152 0.23 -20.39 -0.32
N ASP A 153 -0.18 -20.56 -1.58
CA ASP A 153 -0.34 -19.45 -2.53
C ASP A 153 -1.39 -18.45 -2.03
N PHE A 154 -2.51 -18.95 -1.49
CA PHE A 154 -3.51 -18.09 -0.88
C PHE A 154 -2.99 -17.38 0.38
N ALA A 155 -2.27 -18.08 1.26
CA ALA A 155 -1.67 -17.48 2.45
C ALA A 155 -0.65 -16.39 2.09
N ASP A 156 0.18 -16.63 1.08
CA ASP A 156 1.17 -15.68 0.56
C ASP A 156 0.48 -14.45 -0.04
N ASN A 157 -0.55 -14.66 -0.86
CA ASN A 157 -1.33 -13.58 -1.46
C ASN A 157 -2.05 -12.75 -0.39
N LEU A 158 -2.64 -13.39 0.63
CA LEU A 158 -3.31 -12.70 1.73
C LEU A 158 -2.31 -11.92 2.58
N PHE A 159 -1.18 -12.52 2.91
CA PHE A 159 -0.11 -11.83 3.64
C PHE A 159 0.38 -10.61 2.86
N TRP A 160 0.64 -10.78 1.56
CA TRP A 160 1.08 -9.70 0.69
C TRP A 160 0.05 -8.58 0.61
N ASP A 161 -1.23 -8.92 0.46
CA ASP A 161 -2.34 -7.99 0.43
C ASP A 161 -2.44 -7.19 1.74
N ILE A 162 -2.40 -7.87 2.89
CA ILE A 162 -2.41 -7.21 4.22
C ILE A 162 -1.19 -6.30 4.38
N TRP A 163 0.00 -6.81 4.07
CA TRP A 163 1.24 -6.06 4.18
C TRP A 163 1.21 -4.80 3.31
N CYS A 164 0.80 -4.94 2.05
CA CYS A 164 0.67 -3.85 1.10
C CYS A 164 -0.32 -2.80 1.61
N LYS A 165 -1.50 -3.20 2.10
CA LYS A 165 -2.50 -2.28 2.66
C LYS A 165 -1.95 -1.49 3.85
N LYS A 166 -1.28 -2.17 4.79
CA LYS A 166 -0.69 -1.53 5.98
C LYS A 166 0.45 -0.59 5.60
N PHE A 167 1.29 -0.99 4.64
CA PHE A 167 2.41 -0.17 4.17
C PHE A 167 1.92 1.07 3.41
N ILE A 168 0.93 0.92 2.54
CA ILE A 168 0.31 2.06 1.85
C ILE A 168 -0.32 3.02 2.86
N ALA A 169 -1.05 2.50 3.85
CA ALA A 169 -1.61 3.33 4.92
C ALA A 169 -0.52 4.09 5.68
N LEU A 170 0.60 3.44 5.99
CA LEU A 170 1.76 4.08 6.61
C LEU A 170 2.33 5.22 5.75
N ILE A 171 2.51 4.99 4.44
CA ILE A 171 2.95 6.04 3.51
C ILE A 171 1.97 7.22 3.52
N HIS A 172 0.67 6.96 3.46
CA HIS A 172 -0.34 8.03 3.47
C HIS A 172 -0.29 8.83 4.77
N VAL A 173 -0.11 8.17 5.92
CA VAL A 173 0.05 8.86 7.22
C VAL A 173 1.32 9.72 7.22
N ILE A 174 2.45 9.20 6.74
CA ILE A 174 3.70 9.98 6.65
C ILE A 174 3.52 11.18 5.72
N CYS A 175 2.95 11.00 4.54
CA CYS A 175 2.66 12.08 3.60
C CYS A 175 1.74 13.13 4.23
N LEU A 176 0.72 12.71 4.99
CA LEU A 176 -0.20 13.62 5.68
C LEU A 176 0.53 14.45 6.73
N VAL A 177 1.38 13.84 7.53
CA VAL A 177 2.20 14.54 8.53
C VAL A 177 3.13 15.56 7.85
N VAL A 178 3.77 15.19 6.74
CA VAL A 178 4.65 16.09 5.98
C VAL A 178 3.87 17.27 5.40
N LEU A 179 2.69 17.03 4.81
CA LEU A 179 1.85 18.11 4.26
C LEU A 179 1.32 19.03 5.35
N LEU A 180 0.91 18.49 6.51
CA LEU A 180 0.50 19.29 7.66
C LEU A 180 1.64 20.14 8.21
N ALA A 181 2.86 19.57 8.32
CA ALA A 181 4.04 20.32 8.74
C ALA A 181 4.38 21.44 7.75
N ALA A 182 4.31 21.16 6.44
CA ALA A 182 4.51 22.17 5.40
C ALA A 182 3.44 23.28 5.47
N PHE A 183 2.18 22.92 5.71
CA PHE A 183 1.10 23.90 5.88
C PHE A 183 1.30 24.78 7.12
N ILE A 184 1.67 24.18 8.26
CA ILE A 184 1.99 24.91 9.50
C ILE A 184 3.18 25.85 9.26
N TRP A 185 4.22 25.38 8.56
CA TRP A 185 5.38 26.17 8.21
C TRP A 185 5.00 27.38 7.34
N CYS A 186 4.17 27.18 6.30
CA CYS A 186 3.66 28.27 5.47
C CYS A 186 2.81 29.29 6.24
N CYS A 187 2.14 28.86 7.32
CA CYS A 187 1.36 29.75 8.19
C CYS A 187 2.17 30.36 9.34
N HIS A 188 3.42 29.92 9.55
CA HIS A 188 4.22 30.33 10.69
C HIS A 188 4.72 31.78 10.49
N GLY A 189 4.48 32.65 11.47
CA GLY A 189 5.01 34.01 11.52
C GLY A 189 4.15 35.11 10.89
N SER A 190 3.18 34.80 10.03
CA SER A 190 2.33 35.80 9.35
C SER A 190 0.83 35.63 9.60
N GLY A 191 0.44 34.66 10.44
CA GLY A 191 -0.95 34.25 10.60
C GLY A 191 -1.43 33.39 9.42
N ILE A 192 -2.68 32.95 9.45
CA ILE A 192 -3.24 32.14 8.37
C ILE A 192 -3.55 33.07 7.19
N VAL A 193 -2.64 33.12 6.21
CA VAL A 193 -2.84 33.84 4.95
C VAL A 193 -3.19 32.84 3.86
N LEU A 194 -4.31 33.07 3.15
CA LEU A 194 -4.69 32.28 1.98
C LEU A 194 -3.82 32.66 0.78
N THR A 195 -2.63 32.09 0.73
CA THR A 195 -1.74 32.12 -0.43
C THR A 195 -2.10 31.00 -1.40
N PHE A 196 -1.65 31.10 -2.65
CA PHE A 196 -1.77 30.00 -3.62
C PHE A 196 -1.18 28.69 -3.08
N CYS A 197 -0.02 28.75 -2.42
CA CYS A 197 0.63 27.59 -1.82
C CYS A 197 -0.21 26.97 -0.70
N SER A 198 -0.75 27.77 0.23
CA SER A 198 -1.56 27.26 1.34
C SER A 198 -2.88 26.65 0.85
N VAL A 199 -3.49 27.19 -0.21
CA VAL A 199 -4.69 26.61 -0.84
C VAL A 199 -4.38 25.24 -1.43
N LEU A 200 -3.28 25.11 -2.19
CA LEU A 200 -2.86 23.82 -2.76
C LEU A 200 -2.53 22.80 -1.67
N LEU A 201 -1.79 23.19 -0.63
CA LEU A 201 -1.44 22.31 0.50
C LEU A 201 -2.70 21.82 1.22
N LEU A 202 -3.66 22.71 1.47
CA LEU A 202 -4.90 22.35 2.15
C LEU A 202 -5.78 21.42 1.30
N GLY A 203 -5.84 21.66 -0.01
CA GLY A 203 -6.47 20.74 -0.94
C GLY A 203 -5.79 19.38 -0.99
N ALA A 204 -4.45 19.36 -1.01
CA ALA A 204 -3.65 18.13 -0.98
C ALA A 204 -3.89 17.33 0.31
N ILE A 205 -3.96 18.00 1.46
CA ILE A 205 -4.32 17.39 2.76
C ILE A 205 -5.73 16.80 2.67
N GLY A 206 -6.70 17.54 2.11
CA GLY A 206 -8.07 17.06 1.91
C GLY A 206 -8.13 15.81 1.01
N GLY A 207 -7.45 15.84 -0.13
CA GLY A 207 -7.39 14.72 -1.07
C GLY A 207 -6.72 13.48 -0.47
N LEU A 208 -5.62 13.66 0.27
CA LEU A 208 -4.96 12.57 0.97
C LEU A 208 -5.82 12.00 2.12
N GLY A 209 -6.47 12.88 2.89
CA GLY A 209 -7.42 12.49 3.94
C GLY A 209 -8.60 11.70 3.38
N SER A 210 -9.14 12.11 2.22
CA SER A 210 -10.13 11.34 1.47
C SER A 210 -9.61 9.97 1.07
N GLY A 211 -8.36 9.90 0.60
CA GLY A 211 -7.71 8.65 0.27
C GLY A 211 -7.58 7.68 1.46
N ILE A 212 -7.30 8.19 2.66
CA ILE A 212 -7.21 7.40 3.90
C ILE A 212 -8.60 6.91 4.32
N LEU A 213 -9.60 7.79 4.34
CA LEU A 213 -10.96 7.45 4.80
C LEU A 213 -11.73 6.59 3.80
N THR A 214 -11.47 6.74 2.51
CA THR A 214 -12.15 6.00 1.44
C THR A 214 -11.26 4.94 0.81
N PHE A 215 -10.21 4.52 1.52
CA PHE A 215 -9.29 3.49 1.06
C PHE A 215 -10.06 2.20 0.81
N GLN A 216 -10.36 1.93 -0.46
CA GLN A 216 -10.89 0.65 -0.87
C GLN A 216 -9.73 -0.31 -1.05
N PRO A 217 -9.82 -1.53 -0.50
CA PRO A 217 -8.82 -2.55 -0.70
C PRO A 217 -8.82 -2.99 -2.17
N VAL A 218 -7.95 -2.41 -2.98
CA VAL A 218 -7.69 -2.91 -4.34
C VAL A 218 -6.77 -4.12 -4.19
N SER A 219 -7.21 -5.28 -4.67
CA SER A 219 -6.36 -6.46 -4.75
C SER A 219 -5.19 -6.15 -5.68
N MET A 220 -3.99 -6.03 -5.13
CA MET A 220 -2.80 -5.73 -5.93
C MET A 220 -2.15 -7.03 -6.38
N ALA A 221 -2.08 -7.24 -7.69
CA ALA A 221 -1.28 -8.30 -8.28
C ALA A 221 0.20 -8.13 -7.90
N TYR A 222 0.89 -9.26 -7.71
CA TYR A 222 2.30 -9.30 -7.35
C TYR A 222 3.14 -8.54 -8.39
N GLY A 223 4.00 -7.62 -7.94
CA GLY A 223 4.93 -6.87 -8.79
C GLY A 223 4.52 -5.43 -9.18
N HIS A 224 3.25 -5.05 -9.10
CA HIS A 224 2.80 -3.68 -9.42
C HIS A 224 2.67 -2.75 -8.21
N PHE A 225 3.09 -3.24 -7.03
CA PHE A 225 2.96 -2.54 -5.77
C PHE A 225 3.45 -1.08 -5.80
N TRP A 226 4.68 -0.83 -6.29
CA TRP A 226 5.28 0.51 -6.26
C TRP A 226 4.60 1.48 -7.19
N VAL A 227 4.18 1.03 -8.38
CA VAL A 227 3.49 1.88 -9.36
C VAL A 227 2.14 2.32 -8.79
N THR A 228 1.34 1.37 -8.30
CA THR A 228 0.04 1.64 -7.69
C THR A 228 0.17 2.50 -6.44
N THR A 229 1.16 2.22 -5.59
CA THR A 229 1.42 2.99 -4.37
C THR A 229 1.81 4.44 -4.69
N LEU A 230 2.77 4.63 -5.60
CA LEU A 230 3.24 5.96 -5.99
C LEU A 230 2.12 6.76 -6.68
N TYR A 231 1.36 6.11 -7.54
CA TYR A 231 0.19 6.69 -8.18
C TYR A 231 -0.81 7.20 -7.14
N HIS A 232 -1.28 6.36 -6.23
CA HIS A 232 -2.26 6.80 -5.23
C HIS A 232 -1.70 7.82 -4.23
N ALA A 233 -0.43 7.70 -3.85
CA ALA A 233 0.22 8.63 -2.92
C ALA A 233 0.43 10.03 -3.54
N LEU A 234 0.59 10.14 -4.86
CA LEU A 234 0.83 11.43 -5.53
C LEU A 234 -0.43 12.02 -6.18
N VAL A 235 -1.20 11.19 -6.89
CA VAL A 235 -2.33 11.66 -7.70
C VAL A 235 -3.46 12.21 -6.83
N ARG A 236 -3.74 11.57 -5.69
CA ARG A 236 -4.82 12.02 -4.80
C ARG A 236 -4.55 13.39 -4.18
N PRO A 237 -3.35 13.67 -3.62
CA PRO A 237 -2.99 15.02 -3.22
C PRO A 237 -3.10 16.04 -4.36
N VAL A 238 -2.64 15.70 -5.56
CA VAL A 238 -2.70 16.62 -6.72
C VAL A 238 -4.15 16.93 -7.10
N GLN A 239 -5.01 15.92 -7.17
CA GLN A 239 -6.45 16.11 -7.43
C GLN A 239 -7.12 16.97 -6.37
N GLY A 240 -6.83 16.72 -5.09
CA GLY A 240 -7.34 17.53 -4.00
C GLY A 240 -6.85 18.98 -4.06
N ALA A 241 -5.58 19.20 -4.37
CA ALA A 241 -5.01 20.54 -4.56
C ALA A 241 -5.70 21.31 -5.70
N MET A 242 -5.91 20.64 -6.84
CA MET A 242 -6.63 21.23 -7.97
C MET A 242 -8.09 21.54 -7.64
N ALA A 243 -8.79 20.65 -6.92
CA ALA A 243 -10.17 20.87 -6.51
C ALA A 243 -10.30 22.05 -5.53
N ALA A 244 -9.39 22.16 -4.57
CA ALA A 244 -9.35 23.31 -3.66
C ALA A 244 -9.05 24.62 -4.40
N LEU A 245 -8.15 24.59 -5.39
CA LEU A 245 -7.85 25.77 -6.21
C LEU A 245 -9.08 26.23 -7.01
N MET A 246 -9.82 25.29 -7.63
CA MET A 246 -11.07 25.60 -8.33
C MET A 246 -12.10 26.20 -7.36
N ALA A 247 -12.29 25.60 -6.18
CA ALA A 247 -13.20 26.11 -5.16
C ALA A 247 -12.79 27.50 -4.67
N PHE A 248 -11.49 27.76 -4.48
CA PHE A 248 -10.97 29.07 -4.11
C PHE A 248 -11.36 30.13 -5.15
N TRP A 249 -11.15 29.87 -6.44
CA TRP A 249 -11.55 30.79 -7.50
C TRP A 249 -13.06 31.00 -7.57
N LEU A 250 -13.86 29.95 -7.35
CA LEU A 250 -15.32 30.07 -7.30
C LEU A 250 -15.79 30.99 -6.16
N ILE A 251 -15.19 30.86 -4.97
CA ILE A 251 -15.50 31.72 -3.82
C ILE A 251 -15.05 33.15 -4.08
N GLN A 252 -13.84 33.35 -4.61
CA GLN A 252 -13.31 34.68 -4.94
C GLN A 252 -14.14 35.40 -6.00
N SER A 253 -14.73 34.65 -6.93
CA SER A 253 -15.55 35.22 -7.99
C SER A 253 -16.89 35.80 -7.48
N GLY A 254 -17.37 35.34 -6.32
CA GLY A 254 -18.65 35.76 -5.73
C GLY A 254 -19.91 35.37 -6.52
N TYR A 255 -19.78 34.68 -7.65
CA TYR A 255 -20.92 34.32 -8.51
C TYR A 255 -21.69 33.09 -8.01
N LEU A 256 -20.99 32.05 -7.57
CA LEU A 256 -21.61 30.77 -7.18
C LEU A 256 -21.67 30.59 -5.67
N ILE A 257 -20.55 30.81 -4.98
CA ILE A 257 -20.43 30.68 -3.52
C ILE A 257 -19.96 32.03 -2.98
N ARG A 258 -20.70 32.57 -2.01
CA ARG A 258 -20.34 33.78 -1.30
C ARG A 258 -20.23 33.50 0.19
N ILE A 259 -19.16 34.01 0.80
CA ILE A 259 -18.94 33.95 2.25
C ILE A 259 -19.14 35.35 2.82
N ASP A 260 -20.10 35.50 3.73
CA ASP A 260 -20.41 36.77 4.39
C ASP A 260 -20.09 36.70 5.90
N PRO A 261 -19.35 37.67 6.48
CA PRO A 261 -18.70 38.80 5.80
C PRO A 261 -17.59 38.33 4.85
N PRO A 262 -17.28 39.07 3.78
CA PRO A 262 -16.14 38.77 2.94
C PRO A 262 -14.85 38.86 3.77
N LEU A 263 -13.88 38.00 3.44
CA LEU A 263 -12.54 38.09 4.01
C LEU A 263 -11.96 39.44 3.57
N ALA A 264 -11.72 40.36 4.52
CA ALA A 264 -11.24 41.70 4.20
C ALA A 264 -9.98 41.61 3.33
N SER A 265 -10.09 42.06 2.08
CA SER A 265 -9.06 42.14 1.04
C SER A 265 -7.83 41.24 1.25
N CYS A 266 -8.02 39.92 1.29
CA CYS A 266 -6.91 39.01 1.02
C CYS A 266 -6.59 39.14 -0.47
N THR A 267 -5.76 40.12 -0.83
CA THR A 267 -5.08 40.13 -2.12
C THR A 267 -4.34 38.79 -2.22
N ALA A 268 -4.81 37.91 -3.11
CA ALA A 268 -4.01 36.82 -3.62
C ALA A 268 -2.86 37.46 -4.39
N ILE A 269 -1.83 37.93 -3.68
CA ILE A 269 -0.60 38.36 -4.30
C ILE A 269 0.00 37.08 -4.86
N VAL A 270 -0.12 36.91 -6.17
CA VAL A 270 0.73 35.98 -6.92
C VAL A 270 2.12 36.57 -6.81
N SER A 271 2.78 36.31 -5.68
CA SER A 271 4.18 36.64 -5.51
C SER A 271 4.92 35.59 -6.33
N SER A 272 5.07 35.87 -7.62
CA SER A 272 6.03 35.17 -8.44
C SER A 272 7.37 35.37 -7.77
N CYS A 273 7.97 34.30 -7.22
CA CYS A 273 9.33 34.30 -6.72
C CYS A 273 10.31 34.44 -7.89
N THR A 274 10.28 35.59 -8.58
CA THR A 274 11.34 35.99 -9.48
C THR A 274 12.35 36.75 -8.64
N ASN A 275 13.38 36.03 -8.19
CA ASN A 275 14.64 36.62 -7.78
C ASN A 275 15.21 37.37 -8.99
N ILE A 276 14.80 38.61 -9.18
CA ILE A 276 15.48 39.55 -10.07
C ILE A 276 16.12 40.57 -9.15
N GLN A 277 17.40 40.32 -8.84
CA GLN A 277 18.32 41.36 -8.42
C GLN A 277 18.42 42.36 -9.58
N GLY A 278 17.61 43.40 -9.53
CA GLY A 278 17.71 44.57 -10.39
C GLY A 278 17.64 45.80 -9.51
N GLU A 279 18.79 46.41 -9.27
CA GLU A 279 18.93 47.68 -8.56
C GLU A 279 18.15 48.78 -9.28
N LEU A 280 17.23 49.47 -8.60
CA LEU A 280 16.85 50.87 -8.89
C LEU A 280 16.27 51.53 -7.62
N PRO A 281 16.29 52.87 -7.50
CA PRO A 281 16.75 53.54 -6.31
C PRO A 281 15.64 53.94 -5.32
N VAL A 282 16.07 53.95 -4.06
CA VAL A 282 15.62 54.72 -2.89
C VAL A 282 14.64 55.85 -3.20
N ILE A 283 13.36 55.68 -2.83
CA ILE A 283 12.53 56.73 -2.21
C ILE A 283 11.60 56.07 -1.18
N GLY A 284 11.70 56.50 0.08
CA GLY A 284 10.64 56.34 1.08
C GLY A 284 10.94 55.35 2.20
N HIS A 285 11.45 55.87 3.32
CA HIS A 285 11.41 55.24 4.63
C HIS A 285 9.99 54.72 4.95
N LEU A 286 9.80 53.39 4.97
CA LEU A 286 8.73 52.76 5.73
C LEU A 286 9.31 52.27 7.07
N PRO A 287 8.65 52.52 8.20
CA PRO A 287 9.11 52.01 9.48
C PRO A 287 8.93 50.47 9.53
N SER A 288 10.05 49.77 9.65
CA SER A 288 10.11 48.38 10.09
C SER A 288 9.51 48.29 11.49
N GLY A 289 8.29 47.75 11.62
CA GLY A 289 7.69 47.52 12.94
C GLY A 289 6.18 47.36 13.00
N VAL A 290 5.43 47.59 11.92
CA VAL A 290 3.96 47.38 11.95
C VAL A 290 3.64 46.01 11.36
N VAL A 291 3.56 45.02 12.24
CA VAL A 291 2.70 43.85 12.02
C VAL A 291 1.30 44.42 11.75
N PRO A 292 0.64 44.12 10.62
CA PRO A 292 -0.74 44.54 10.43
C PRO A 292 -1.59 43.79 11.45
N ALA A 293 -1.90 44.46 12.57
CA ALA A 293 -2.96 44.04 13.45
C ALA A 293 -4.26 44.09 12.63
N PHE A 294 -4.93 42.95 12.54
CA PHE A 294 -6.27 42.84 11.97
C PHE A 294 -7.19 43.84 12.66
N SER A 295 -7.47 44.97 12.00
CA SER A 295 -8.50 45.90 12.43
C SER A 295 -9.85 45.22 12.23
N LEU A 296 -10.46 44.79 13.36
CA LEU A 296 -11.78 44.20 13.38
C LEU A 296 -12.84 45.23 12.91
N CYS A 297 -13.52 44.87 11.82
CA CYS A 297 -14.88 45.27 11.51
C CYS A 297 -15.18 46.80 11.59
N SER A 298 -14.58 47.62 10.70
CA SER A 298 -15.21 48.90 10.31
C SER A 298 -16.21 48.63 9.17
N SER A 299 -17.47 48.52 9.54
CA SER A 299 -18.60 48.28 8.64
C SER A 299 -18.88 49.54 7.81
N ALA A 300 -18.10 49.76 6.76
CA ALA A 300 -18.47 50.68 5.69
C ALA A 300 -19.46 49.95 4.77
N LYS A 301 -20.76 50.19 4.99
CA LYS A 301 -21.84 49.75 4.09
C LYS A 301 -21.68 50.42 2.73
N GLN A 302 -20.88 49.85 1.84
CA GLN A 302 -21.03 50.10 0.42
C GLN A 302 -22.25 49.31 -0.08
N PRO A 303 -23.15 49.93 -0.85
CA PRO A 303 -24.26 49.23 -1.49
C PRO A 303 -23.70 48.35 -2.61
N VAL A 304 -23.24 47.16 -2.25
CA VAL A 304 -22.88 46.11 -3.21
C VAL A 304 -24.17 45.67 -3.86
N LYS A 305 -24.29 45.91 -5.17
CA LYS A 305 -25.36 45.40 -6.02
C LYS A 305 -25.50 43.90 -5.74
N GLU A 306 -26.64 43.48 -5.19
CA GLU A 306 -26.91 42.07 -4.86
C GLU A 306 -26.92 41.24 -6.14
N THR A 307 -25.76 40.73 -6.53
CA THR A 307 -25.68 39.58 -7.42
C THR A 307 -26.15 38.38 -6.61
N ALA A 308 -27.26 37.77 -7.03
CA ALA A 308 -27.81 36.57 -6.41
C ALA A 308 -26.82 35.41 -6.54
N SER A 309 -25.98 35.22 -5.53
CA SER A 309 -25.15 34.04 -5.38
C SER A 309 -26.04 32.82 -5.14
N PHE A 310 -25.65 31.68 -5.69
CA PHE A 310 -26.42 30.44 -5.54
C PHE A 310 -26.34 29.87 -4.12
N ILE A 311 -25.17 29.97 -3.48
CA ILE A 311 -24.94 29.51 -2.10
C ILE A 311 -24.35 30.67 -1.28
N ASN A 312 -25.02 31.02 -0.18
CA ASN A 312 -24.53 31.97 0.80
C ASN A 312 -24.13 31.26 2.08
N LEU A 313 -22.87 31.36 2.45
CA LEU A 313 -22.33 30.84 3.69
C LEU A 313 -22.05 31.99 4.65
N THR A 314 -22.68 31.97 5.82
CA THR A 314 -22.52 33.02 6.83
C THR A 314 -21.52 32.59 7.89
N ALA A 315 -20.54 33.42 8.20
CA ALA A 315 -19.60 33.24 9.31
C ALA A 315 -19.71 34.41 10.31
N THR A 316 -19.41 34.15 11.58
CA THR A 316 -19.27 35.22 12.57
C THR A 316 -18.05 36.10 12.25
N CYS A 317 -18.08 37.41 12.59
CA CYS A 317 -16.92 38.29 12.37
C CYS A 317 -15.71 37.71 13.12
N GLY A 318 -14.60 37.48 12.40
CA GLY A 318 -13.38 36.85 12.91
C GLY A 318 -13.25 35.35 12.60
N MET A 319 -14.33 34.66 12.21
CA MET A 319 -14.30 33.21 11.92
C MET A 319 -14.29 32.86 10.43
N GLN A 320 -14.26 33.87 9.56
CA GLN A 320 -14.37 33.67 8.12
C GLN A 320 -13.21 32.83 7.59
N ILE A 321 -11.98 33.06 8.06
CA ILE A 321 -10.80 32.32 7.62
C ILE A 321 -10.97 30.81 7.84
N TYR A 322 -11.52 30.39 8.98
CA TYR A 322 -11.75 28.97 9.28
C TYR A 322 -12.80 28.35 8.36
N LEU A 323 -13.83 29.12 8.00
CA LEU A 323 -14.82 28.68 7.01
C LEU A 323 -14.19 28.51 5.62
N TYR A 324 -13.32 29.42 5.19
CA TYR A 324 -12.54 29.25 3.96
C TYR A 324 -11.69 27.97 4.02
N LEU A 325 -10.94 27.77 5.11
CA LEU A 325 -10.12 26.57 5.26
C LEU A 325 -10.97 25.30 5.21
N LEU A 326 -12.11 25.29 5.89
CA LEU A 326 -13.03 24.15 5.90
C LEU A 326 -13.55 23.85 4.48
N VAL A 327 -14.03 24.87 3.76
CA VAL A 327 -14.55 24.69 2.41
C VAL A 327 -13.46 24.18 1.47
N LEU A 328 -12.25 24.72 1.54
CA LEU A 328 -11.12 24.28 0.71
C LEU A 328 -10.67 22.86 1.04
N LEU A 329 -10.67 22.50 2.33
CA LEU A 329 -10.36 21.14 2.77
C LEU A 329 -11.42 20.14 2.27
N VAL A 330 -12.71 20.50 2.36
CA VAL A 330 -13.83 19.68 1.85
C VAL A 330 -13.81 19.60 0.32
N ALA A 331 -13.45 20.68 -0.37
CA ALA A 331 -13.24 20.68 -1.81
C ALA A 331 -12.08 19.73 -2.19
N GLY A 332 -10.96 19.80 -1.46
CA GLY A 332 -9.86 18.86 -1.65
C GLY A 332 -10.27 17.41 -1.39
N PHE A 333 -11.06 17.17 -0.35
CA PHE A 333 -11.59 15.86 -0.01
C PHE A 333 -12.50 15.27 -1.10
N SER A 334 -13.36 16.11 -1.69
CA SER A 334 -14.27 15.73 -2.77
C SER A 334 -13.58 15.62 -4.14
N GLY A 335 -12.39 16.20 -4.31
CA GLY A 335 -11.59 16.12 -5.53
C GLY A 335 -11.34 14.70 -6.02
N ASP A 336 -11.09 13.75 -5.09
CA ASP A 336 -10.96 12.31 -5.43
C ASP A 336 -12.23 11.81 -6.13
N LYS A 337 -13.43 12.14 -5.64
CA LYS A 337 -14.67 11.63 -6.25
C LYS A 337 -14.95 12.18 -7.64
N VAL A 338 -14.64 13.45 -7.86
CA VAL A 338 -14.90 14.13 -9.14
C VAL A 338 -13.87 13.75 -10.20
N LEU A 339 -12.59 13.71 -9.83
CA LEU A 339 -11.48 13.52 -10.77
C LEU A 339 -11.06 12.05 -10.95
N LYS A 340 -11.47 11.15 -10.04
CA LYS A 340 -11.14 9.72 -10.12
C LYS A 340 -11.54 9.09 -11.44
N THR A 341 -12.72 9.38 -11.98
CA THR A 341 -13.18 8.79 -13.26
C THR A 341 -12.22 9.08 -14.41
N VAL A 342 -11.69 10.32 -14.48
CA VAL A 342 -10.71 10.71 -15.51
C VAL A 342 -9.38 10.02 -15.27
N SER A 343 -8.93 10.01 -14.01
CA SER A 343 -7.68 9.41 -13.59
C SER A 343 -7.62 7.90 -13.83
N ASP A 344 -8.69 7.18 -13.46
CA ASP A 344 -8.81 5.73 -13.65
C ASP A 344 -8.81 5.39 -15.14
N ARG A 345 -9.46 6.22 -15.98
CA ARG A 345 -9.40 6.04 -17.44
C ARG A 345 -7.98 6.20 -17.98
N MET A 346 -7.25 7.23 -17.56
CA MET A 346 -5.86 7.43 -17.98
C MET A 346 -4.95 6.30 -17.49
N MET A 347 -5.14 5.84 -16.25
CA MET A 347 -4.33 4.77 -15.69
C MET A 347 -4.56 3.43 -16.41
N ASN A 348 -5.83 3.10 -16.69
CA ASN A 348 -6.15 1.89 -17.46
C ASN A 348 -5.58 1.95 -18.88
N GLN A 349 -5.56 3.13 -19.51
CA GLN A 349 -4.90 3.31 -20.81
C GLN A 349 -3.40 3.07 -20.72
N LEU A 350 -2.71 3.66 -19.74
CA LEU A 350 -1.26 3.47 -19.54
C LEU A 350 -0.90 2.01 -19.26
N PHE A 351 -1.71 1.29 -18.48
CA PHE A 351 -1.49 -0.13 -18.24
C PHE A 351 -1.71 -0.97 -19.51
N ASN A 352 -2.79 -0.71 -20.25
CA ASN A 352 -3.07 -1.42 -21.50
C ASN A 352 -1.96 -1.17 -22.54
N ASP A 353 -1.41 0.04 -22.60
CA ASP A 353 -0.33 0.37 -23.54
C ASP A 353 1.00 -0.26 -23.11
N ALA A 354 1.30 -0.28 -21.80
CA ALA A 354 2.46 -0.98 -21.26
C ALA A 354 2.39 -2.50 -21.55
N GLU A 355 1.22 -3.11 -21.41
CA GLU A 355 1.02 -4.53 -21.71
C GLU A 355 1.24 -4.85 -23.19
N LYS A 356 0.72 -4.02 -24.11
CA LYS A 356 0.96 -4.17 -25.55
C LYS A 356 2.44 -4.08 -25.93
N THR A 357 3.21 -3.19 -25.31
CA THR A 357 4.66 -3.08 -25.59
C THR A 357 5.46 -4.31 -25.16
N LYS A 358 4.95 -5.09 -24.20
CA LYS A 358 5.58 -6.33 -23.75
C LYS A 358 5.34 -7.48 -24.73
N GLU A 359 4.21 -7.48 -25.44
CA GLU A 359 3.86 -8.51 -26.42
C GLU A 359 4.50 -8.29 -27.79
N GLY A 360 4.66 -7.03 -28.22
CA GLY A 360 5.28 -6.68 -29.51
C GLY A 360 6.82 -6.74 -29.55
N GLY A 361 7.46 -7.08 -28.42
CA GLY A 361 8.92 -7.20 -28.30
C GLY A 361 9.47 -8.63 -28.38
N LYS A 362 8.63 -9.59 -28.77
CA LYS A 362 9.03 -10.96 -29.14
C LYS A 362 8.91 -11.12 -30.63
#